data_AF-A0A9E3RR94-F1
#
_entry.id   AF-A0A9E3RR94-F1
#
_cell.length_a   1.000
_cell.length_b   1.000
_cell.length_c   1.000
_cell.angle_alpha   90.00
_cell.angle_beta   90.00
_cell.angle_gamma   90.00
#
_symmetry.space_group_name_H-M   'P 1'
#
loop_
_entity.id
_entity.type
_entity.pdbx_description
1 polymer ?
#
loop_
_entity_poly.entity_id
_entity_poly.type
_entity_poly.pdbx_seq_one_letter_code
_entity_poly.pdbx_strand_id
1 'polypeptide(L)'
;MWGFLCREYLDVMETRVQPSTWKTRIDGIELFEPYIQTHQRALYSNIIIGDIREIAPTLDQYELIIAGDVIEHLHKDEGERVLEQLYEKATRALLVNIPLGEGWDHPECHGNPGELHRSVWYPEDFHPYPNIFQPYELPVGAYGSFFCPKDVAPDVRAKGFLLAADRQKMEGNIERALHYADRAFEINPADREVCSFLADVYIGQKQFDKAVAVLANAISSDSEFHFAYIALAKILVALGRRDESRTYLHRLMRCNDVPDSLRADAENLLG
;
A
#
# COMPACT_ATOMS: atom_id res chain seq x y z
N MET A 1 20.31 -15.03 -7.43
CA MET A 1 20.57 -16.10 -6.42
C MET A 1 19.29 -16.73 -5.88
N TRP A 2 18.14 -16.03 -5.85
CA TRP A 2 16.87 -16.54 -5.33
C TRP A 2 16.41 -17.89 -5.87
N GLY A 3 16.52 -18.15 -7.18
CA GLY A 3 16.07 -19.43 -7.76
C GLY A 3 16.81 -20.65 -7.20
N PHE A 4 18.06 -20.50 -6.76
CA PHE A 4 18.79 -21.57 -6.07
C PHE A 4 18.14 -21.86 -4.71
N LEU A 5 17.90 -20.83 -3.89
CA LEU A 5 17.26 -20.99 -2.58
C LEU A 5 15.85 -21.58 -2.73
N CYS A 6 15.05 -21.05 -3.67
CA CYS A 6 13.72 -21.59 -3.94
C CYS A 6 13.81 -23.06 -4.35
N ARG A 7 14.77 -23.45 -5.20
CA ARG A 7 14.93 -24.85 -5.59
C ARG A 7 15.32 -25.74 -4.42
N GLU A 8 16.27 -25.27 -3.59
CA GLU A 8 16.72 -25.99 -2.40
C GLU A 8 15.55 -26.26 -1.45
N TYR A 9 14.84 -25.21 -1.03
CA TYR A 9 13.78 -25.31 -0.03
C TYR A 9 12.50 -25.97 -0.55
N LEU A 10 12.14 -25.79 -1.83
CA LEU A 10 10.84 -26.21 -2.36
C LEU A 10 10.89 -27.54 -3.13
N ASP A 11 12.07 -28.05 -3.47
CA ASP A 11 12.22 -29.37 -4.11
C ASP A 11 13.27 -30.24 -3.43
N VAL A 12 14.51 -29.75 -3.26
CA VAL A 12 15.62 -30.59 -2.78
C VAL A 12 15.39 -31.07 -1.35
N MET A 13 15.00 -30.17 -0.43
CA MET A 13 14.66 -30.51 0.95
C MET A 13 13.44 -31.43 1.06
N GLU A 14 12.59 -31.42 0.04
CA GLU A 14 11.46 -32.33 -0.13
C GLU A 14 11.86 -33.63 -0.87
N THR A 15 13.16 -33.95 -0.88
CA THR A 15 13.80 -35.13 -1.47
C THR A 15 13.75 -35.21 -3.01
N ARG A 16 13.34 -34.14 -3.70
CA ARG A 16 13.33 -34.03 -5.17
C ARG A 16 14.64 -33.43 -5.66
N VAL A 17 15.72 -34.21 -5.57
CA VAL A 17 17.08 -33.72 -5.88
C VAL A 17 17.32 -33.55 -7.39
N GLN A 18 16.76 -34.46 -8.20
CA GLN A 18 17.03 -34.50 -9.64
C GLN A 18 16.06 -33.58 -10.40
N PRO A 19 16.51 -32.86 -11.46
CA PRO A 19 15.63 -31.99 -12.24
C PRO A 19 14.36 -32.68 -12.76
N SER A 20 14.46 -33.96 -13.11
CA SER A 20 13.32 -34.77 -13.57
C SER A 20 12.25 -35.05 -12.51
N THR A 21 12.55 -34.83 -11.22
CA THR A 21 11.60 -35.05 -10.12
C THR A 21 11.04 -33.75 -9.55
N TRP A 22 11.55 -32.58 -9.96
CA TRP A 22 11.08 -31.28 -9.51
C TRP A 22 9.61 -31.05 -9.84
N LYS A 23 8.90 -30.42 -8.90
CA LYS A 23 7.48 -30.07 -9.07
C LYS A 23 7.23 -28.56 -9.05
N THR A 24 8.12 -27.79 -8.44
CA THR A 24 7.95 -26.35 -8.33
C THR A 24 8.35 -25.66 -9.64
N ARG A 25 7.44 -24.86 -10.21
CA ARG A 25 7.77 -23.91 -11.29
C ARG A 25 8.46 -22.69 -10.66
N ILE A 26 9.65 -22.36 -11.15
CA ILE A 26 10.43 -21.20 -10.68
C ILE A 26 10.78 -20.36 -11.90
N ASP A 27 10.12 -19.22 -12.07
CA ASP A 27 10.42 -18.31 -13.17
C ASP A 27 11.20 -17.09 -12.67
N GLY A 28 12.16 -16.63 -13.46
CA GLY A 28 12.98 -15.46 -13.18
C GLY A 28 12.71 -14.36 -14.18
N ILE A 29 12.86 -13.11 -13.76
CA ILE A 29 12.89 -11.94 -14.64
C ILE A 29 14.26 -11.31 -14.48
N GLU A 30 14.91 -11.02 -15.59
CA GLU A 30 16.24 -10.42 -15.62
C GLU A 30 16.28 -9.36 -16.72
N LEU A 31 16.73 -8.16 -16.37
CA LEU A 31 16.86 -7.07 -17.33
C LEU A 31 18.10 -7.28 -18.21
N PHE A 32 19.19 -7.79 -17.63
CA PHE A 32 20.49 -7.84 -18.28
C PHE A 32 20.94 -9.27 -18.58
N GLU A 33 20.61 -9.75 -19.78
CA GLU A 33 20.90 -11.13 -20.22
C GLU A 33 22.35 -11.60 -20.01
N PRO A 34 23.41 -10.78 -20.19
CA PRO A 34 24.79 -11.23 -19.98
C PRO A 34 25.09 -11.77 -18.58
N TYR A 35 24.31 -11.44 -17.56
CA TYR A 35 24.46 -11.99 -16.21
C TYR A 35 23.97 -13.44 -16.08
N ILE A 36 23.18 -13.91 -17.04
CA ILE A 36 22.60 -15.25 -17.01
C ILE A 36 23.61 -16.24 -17.54
N GLN A 37 24.11 -17.06 -16.63
CA GLN A 37 25.02 -18.16 -16.94
C GLN A 37 24.30 -19.50 -16.88
N THR A 38 25.06 -20.56 -17.15
CA THR A 38 24.56 -21.94 -17.22
C THR A 38 23.90 -22.39 -15.91
N HIS A 39 24.39 -21.93 -14.77
CA HIS A 39 23.88 -22.37 -13.47
C HIS A 39 22.48 -21.80 -13.18
N GLN A 40 22.19 -20.54 -13.53
CA GLN A 40 20.81 -20.02 -13.40
C GLN A 40 19.88 -20.78 -14.35
N ARG A 41 20.28 -20.99 -15.61
CA ARG A 41 19.47 -21.73 -16.60
C ARG A 41 19.19 -23.18 -16.18
N ALA A 42 20.03 -23.77 -15.34
CA ALA A 42 19.83 -25.12 -14.81
C ALA A 42 18.82 -25.19 -13.65
N LEU A 43 18.54 -24.06 -12.97
CA LEU A 43 17.74 -24.02 -11.74
C LEU A 43 16.32 -23.50 -11.97
N TYR A 44 16.18 -22.48 -12.83
CA TYR A 44 14.90 -21.87 -13.17
C TYR A 44 14.15 -22.71 -14.21
N SER A 45 12.83 -22.74 -14.08
CA SER A 45 11.91 -23.29 -15.09
C SER A 45 11.92 -22.42 -16.34
N ASN A 46 11.83 -21.09 -16.19
CA ASN A 46 11.99 -20.12 -17.27
C ASN A 46 12.75 -18.88 -16.76
N ILE A 47 13.45 -18.19 -17.65
CA ILE A 47 14.01 -16.86 -17.38
C ILE A 47 13.52 -15.93 -18.49
N ILE A 48 12.75 -14.92 -18.10
CA ILE A 48 12.19 -13.90 -18.99
C ILE A 48 13.17 -12.72 -19.01
N ILE A 49 13.65 -12.36 -20.20
CA ILE A 49 14.56 -11.24 -20.37
C ILE A 49 13.77 -9.98 -20.68
N GLY A 50 13.91 -8.94 -19.88
CA GLY A 50 13.33 -7.64 -20.18
C GLY A 50 13.01 -6.79 -18.96
N ASP A 51 12.34 -5.68 -19.23
CA ASP A 51 11.99 -4.69 -18.23
C ASP A 51 10.80 -5.12 -17.38
N ILE A 52 10.97 -5.11 -16.05
CA ILE A 52 9.92 -5.49 -15.11
C ILE A 52 8.66 -4.62 -15.26
N ARG A 53 8.79 -3.36 -15.69
CA ARG A 53 7.67 -2.43 -15.91
C ARG A 53 6.75 -2.92 -17.04
N GLU A 54 7.31 -3.60 -18.04
CA GLU A 54 6.56 -4.16 -19.17
C GLU A 54 6.09 -5.59 -18.88
N ILE A 55 6.90 -6.36 -18.13
CA ILE A 55 6.64 -7.76 -17.85
C ILE A 55 5.59 -7.93 -16.74
N ALA A 56 5.68 -7.21 -15.62
CA ALA A 56 4.81 -7.37 -14.45
C ALA A 56 3.29 -7.37 -14.75
N PRO A 57 2.76 -6.51 -15.65
CA PRO A 57 1.35 -6.55 -16.05
C PRO A 57 0.95 -7.87 -16.72
N THR A 58 1.87 -8.47 -17.47
CA THR A 58 1.64 -9.64 -18.34
C THR A 58 1.82 -10.97 -17.61
N LEU A 59 2.36 -10.96 -16.39
CA LEU A 59 2.65 -12.16 -15.62
C LEU A 59 1.39 -12.98 -15.32
N ASP A 60 1.55 -14.30 -15.30
CA ASP A 60 0.63 -15.20 -14.62
C ASP A 60 0.60 -14.92 -13.10
N GLN A 61 -0.32 -15.57 -12.38
CA GLN A 61 -0.27 -15.58 -10.92
C GLN A 61 0.80 -16.55 -10.40
N TYR A 62 1.43 -16.17 -9.29
CA TYR A 62 2.40 -16.98 -8.56
C TYR A 62 2.00 -17.08 -7.09
N GLU A 63 2.27 -18.21 -6.45
CA GLU A 63 2.02 -18.35 -5.01
C GLU A 63 2.94 -17.43 -4.18
N LEU A 64 4.21 -17.37 -4.56
CA LEU A 64 5.22 -16.50 -3.97
C LEU A 64 5.89 -15.71 -5.09
N ILE A 65 5.98 -14.40 -4.92
CA ILE A 65 6.82 -13.51 -5.74
C ILE A 65 7.92 -12.95 -4.84
N ILE A 66 9.15 -12.95 -5.33
CA ILE A 66 10.31 -12.36 -4.64
C ILE A 66 10.86 -11.24 -5.51
N ALA A 67 10.86 -10.02 -4.99
CA ALA A 67 11.49 -8.85 -5.58
C ALA A 67 12.69 -8.45 -4.71
N GLY A 68 13.88 -8.96 -5.04
CA GLY A 68 15.11 -8.63 -4.33
C GLY A 68 16.03 -7.78 -5.19
N ASP A 69 16.33 -6.58 -4.71
CA ASP A 69 17.20 -5.59 -5.35
C ASP A 69 16.72 -5.25 -6.78
N VAL A 70 15.53 -4.65 -6.89
CA VAL A 70 14.87 -4.36 -8.17
C VAL A 70 14.18 -2.99 -8.15
N ILE A 71 13.45 -2.70 -7.08
CA ILE A 71 12.50 -1.58 -7.03
C ILE A 71 13.23 -0.22 -6.88
N GLU A 72 14.36 -0.19 -6.20
CA GLU A 72 15.24 0.97 -6.03
C GLU A 72 15.84 1.46 -7.36
N HIS A 73 15.95 0.57 -8.36
CA HIS A 73 16.47 0.88 -9.69
C HIS A 73 15.43 1.57 -10.59
N LEU A 74 14.19 1.71 -10.13
CA LEU A 74 13.10 2.38 -10.84
C LEU A 74 12.87 3.79 -10.30
N HIS A 75 12.26 4.67 -11.10
CA HIS A 75 11.72 5.91 -10.54
C HIS A 75 10.63 5.57 -9.51
N LYS A 76 10.46 6.44 -8.51
CA LYS A 76 9.62 6.13 -7.34
C LYS A 76 8.20 5.71 -7.71
N ASP A 77 7.56 6.44 -8.63
CA ASP A 77 6.21 6.15 -9.11
C ASP A 77 6.12 4.85 -9.93
N GLU A 78 7.15 4.55 -10.72
CA GLU A 78 7.28 3.28 -11.44
C GLU A 78 7.43 2.10 -10.48
N GLY A 79 8.28 2.25 -9.45
CA GLY A 79 8.49 1.25 -8.41
C GLY A 79 7.21 0.98 -7.62
N GLU A 80 6.45 2.02 -7.26
CA GLU A 80 5.14 1.86 -6.61
C GLU A 80 4.14 1.10 -7.50
N ARG A 81 4.08 1.41 -8.81
CA ARG A 81 3.23 0.68 -9.77
C ARG A 81 3.64 -0.78 -9.91
N VAL A 82 4.95 -1.07 -9.98
CA VAL A 82 5.45 -2.44 -10.08
C VAL A 82 5.15 -3.20 -8.79
N LEU A 83 5.38 -2.63 -7.61
CA LEU A 83 5.03 -3.26 -6.34
C LEU A 83 3.55 -3.63 -6.26
N GLU A 84 2.65 -2.75 -6.68
CA GLU A 84 1.22 -3.04 -6.71
C GLU A 84 0.92 -4.21 -7.65
N GLN A 85 1.49 -4.23 -8.85
CA GLN A 85 1.31 -5.32 -9.81
C GLN A 85 1.84 -6.64 -9.25
N LEU A 86 3.05 -6.66 -8.70
CA LEU A 86 3.63 -7.85 -8.10
C LEU A 86 2.81 -8.34 -6.90
N TYR A 87 2.31 -7.42 -6.07
CA TYR A 87 1.42 -7.78 -4.97
C TYR A 87 0.15 -8.42 -5.52
N GLU A 88 -0.53 -7.85 -6.51
CA GLU A 88 -1.76 -8.41 -7.08
C GLU A 88 -1.56 -9.76 -7.81
N LYS A 89 -0.37 -10.00 -8.38
CA LYS A 89 -0.03 -11.29 -9.02
C LYS A 89 0.35 -12.38 -8.01
N ALA A 90 0.77 -12.00 -6.81
CA ALA A 90 1.07 -12.94 -5.73
C ALA A 90 -0.24 -13.43 -5.06
N THR A 91 -0.41 -14.76 -4.93
CA THR A 91 -1.61 -15.32 -4.30
C THR A 91 -1.41 -15.67 -2.83
N ARG A 92 -0.18 -15.94 -2.36
CA ARG A 92 0.10 -16.16 -0.93
C ARG A 92 0.97 -15.07 -0.31
N ALA A 93 2.05 -14.65 -0.98
CA ALA A 93 2.90 -13.59 -0.46
C ALA A 93 3.76 -12.91 -1.54
N LEU A 94 4.06 -11.64 -1.30
CA LEU A 94 5.15 -10.92 -1.95
C LEU A 94 6.27 -10.75 -0.92
N LEU A 95 7.50 -11.10 -1.28
CA LEU A 95 8.69 -10.83 -0.48
C LEU A 95 9.50 -9.74 -1.18
N VAL A 96 9.75 -8.62 -0.50
CA VAL A 96 10.56 -7.52 -1.03
C VAL A 96 11.83 -7.38 -0.20
N ASN A 97 12.98 -7.40 -0.86
CA ASN A 97 14.28 -7.17 -0.25
C ASN A 97 14.92 -5.97 -0.96
N ILE A 98 15.26 -4.93 -0.19
CA ILE A 98 15.63 -3.65 -0.78
C ILE A 98 16.58 -2.85 0.13
N PRO A 99 17.53 -2.09 -0.43
CA PRO A 99 18.24 -1.03 0.30
C PRO A 99 17.27 0.04 0.82
N LEU A 100 17.53 0.54 2.03
CA LEU A 100 16.72 1.56 2.70
C LEU A 100 17.54 2.81 2.99
N GLY A 101 16.90 3.96 2.86
CA GLY A 101 17.47 5.28 3.15
C GLY A 101 18.51 5.76 2.14
N GLU A 102 19.05 6.94 2.42
CA GLU A 102 20.13 7.54 1.63
C GLU A 102 21.47 6.83 1.90
N GLY A 103 22.46 7.02 1.02
CA GLY A 103 23.81 6.51 1.20
C GLY A 103 24.16 5.26 0.39
N TRP A 104 23.18 4.67 -0.28
CA TRP A 104 23.40 3.64 -1.30
C TRP A 104 23.81 4.28 -2.64
N ASP A 105 25.09 4.61 -2.78
CA ASP A 105 25.63 5.06 -4.07
C ASP A 105 25.98 3.84 -4.92
N HIS A 106 25.07 3.49 -5.84
CA HIS A 106 25.27 2.42 -6.81
C HIS A 106 25.18 3.00 -8.23
N PRO A 107 26.30 3.44 -8.82
CA PRO A 107 26.32 3.89 -10.21
C PRO A 107 26.14 2.70 -11.16
N GLU A 108 25.99 2.97 -12.46
CA GLU A 108 26.02 1.93 -13.48
C GLU A 108 27.30 1.08 -13.33
N CYS A 109 27.13 -0.20 -12.98
CA CYS A 109 28.23 -1.13 -12.76
C CYS A 109 28.28 -2.13 -13.91
N HIS A 110 29.51 -2.55 -14.28
CA HIS A 110 29.76 -3.63 -15.24
C HIS A 110 29.11 -3.49 -16.63
N GLY A 111 28.73 -2.27 -17.04
CA GLY A 111 28.03 -2.01 -18.30
C GLY A 111 26.55 -2.36 -18.28
N ASN A 112 25.98 -2.65 -17.09
CA ASN A 112 24.55 -2.82 -16.90
C ASN A 112 23.91 -1.49 -16.46
N PRO A 113 23.16 -0.79 -17.35
CA PRO A 113 22.50 0.46 -17.00
C PRO A 113 21.36 0.29 -15.97
N GLY A 114 20.95 -0.96 -15.70
CA GLY A 114 19.96 -1.32 -14.69
C GLY A 114 20.45 -1.23 -13.25
N GLU A 115 21.76 -1.17 -13.00
CA GLU A 115 22.32 -1.14 -11.64
C GLU A 115 22.14 0.22 -10.95
N LEU A 116 21.84 1.27 -11.71
CA LEU A 116 21.72 2.61 -11.14
C LEU A 116 20.52 2.67 -10.19
N HIS A 117 20.77 3.04 -8.93
CA HIS A 117 19.69 3.36 -8.00
C HIS A 117 19.03 4.68 -8.42
N ARG A 118 17.73 4.63 -8.72
CA ARG A 118 16.95 5.79 -9.21
C ARG A 118 15.99 6.36 -8.16
N SER A 119 15.72 5.62 -7.10
CA SER A 119 14.84 6.06 -6.02
C SER A 119 15.31 5.57 -4.65
N VAL A 120 14.95 6.34 -3.62
CA VAL A 120 15.21 6.01 -2.21
C VAL A 120 13.93 5.49 -1.57
N TRP A 121 14.04 4.47 -0.72
CA TRP A 121 12.92 3.82 -0.06
C TRP A 121 13.10 3.79 1.45
N TYR A 122 11.98 3.92 2.16
CA TYR A 122 11.90 3.85 3.61
C TYR A 122 10.84 2.82 4.02
N PRO A 123 10.90 2.27 5.25
CA PRO A 123 9.92 1.30 5.72
C PRO A 123 8.47 1.74 5.54
N GLU A 124 8.20 3.03 5.68
CA GLU A 124 6.87 3.61 5.58
C GLU A 124 6.30 3.54 4.15
N ASP A 125 7.13 3.41 3.13
CA ASP A 125 6.68 3.23 1.74
C ASP A 125 5.99 1.88 1.51
N PHE A 126 6.20 0.92 2.43
CA PHE A 126 5.60 -0.40 2.38
C PHE A 126 4.35 -0.53 3.23
N HIS A 127 3.92 0.53 3.94
CA HIS A 127 2.66 0.54 4.70
C HIS A 127 1.43 0.09 3.87
N PRO A 128 1.27 0.46 2.58
CA PRO A 128 0.17 -0.04 1.74
C PRO A 128 0.08 -1.56 1.59
N TYR A 129 1.13 -2.30 1.96
CA TYR A 129 1.18 -3.75 1.91
C TYR A 129 1.26 -4.29 3.33
N PRO A 130 0.31 -5.12 3.79
CA PRO A 130 0.43 -5.84 5.04
C PRO A 130 1.76 -6.58 5.05
N ASN A 131 2.63 -6.30 6.01
CA ASN A 131 3.98 -6.81 5.98
C ASN A 131 4.54 -7.12 7.37
N ILE A 132 5.48 -8.06 7.41
CA ILE A 132 6.41 -8.28 8.50
C ILE A 132 7.75 -7.72 8.04
N PHE A 133 8.15 -6.60 8.63
CA PHE A 133 9.42 -5.93 8.33
C PHE A 133 10.55 -6.46 9.20
N GLN A 134 11.64 -6.85 8.55
CA GLN A 134 12.91 -7.20 9.20
C GLN A 134 14.01 -6.26 8.69
N PRO A 135 14.54 -5.36 9.54
CA PRO A 135 15.70 -4.53 9.19
C PRO A 135 17.01 -5.31 9.32
N TYR A 136 17.99 -4.89 8.54
CA TYR A 136 19.38 -5.32 8.60
C TYR A 136 20.29 -4.10 8.49
N GLU A 137 21.34 -4.07 9.31
CA GLU A 137 22.40 -3.08 9.19
C GLU A 137 23.58 -3.73 8.46
N LEU A 138 23.82 -3.32 7.22
CA LEU A 138 24.94 -3.81 6.42
C LEU A 138 26.06 -2.76 6.45
N PRO A 139 27.34 -3.15 6.23
CA PRO A 139 28.44 -2.18 6.17
C PRO A 139 28.26 -1.07 5.13
N VAL A 140 27.42 -1.31 4.13
CA VAL A 140 27.12 -0.40 3.02
C VAL A 140 25.86 0.45 3.23
N GLY A 141 25.05 0.17 4.26
CA GLY A 141 23.81 0.89 4.53
C GLY A 141 22.71 0.02 5.13
N ALA A 142 21.60 0.67 5.48
CA ALA A 142 20.41 -0.01 5.98
C ALA A 142 19.74 -0.81 4.86
N TYR A 143 19.30 -2.03 5.18
CA TYR A 143 18.65 -2.94 4.24
C TYR A 143 17.39 -3.52 4.87
N GLY A 144 16.35 -3.72 4.07
CA GLY A 144 15.05 -4.18 4.54
C GLY A 144 14.58 -5.46 3.85
N SER A 145 13.93 -6.33 4.63
CA SER A 145 13.11 -7.42 4.09
C SER A 145 11.66 -7.23 4.55
N PHE A 146 10.74 -7.22 3.60
CA PHE A 146 9.31 -7.07 3.82
C PHE A 146 8.61 -8.33 3.32
N PHE A 147 8.21 -9.19 4.25
CA PHE A 147 7.35 -10.33 3.92
C PHE A 147 5.89 -9.86 3.94
N CYS A 148 5.25 -9.79 2.78
CA CYS A 148 3.91 -9.27 2.59
C CYS A 148 2.89 -10.40 2.36
N PRO A 149 2.31 -10.99 3.42
CA PRO A 149 1.32 -12.05 3.29
C PRO A 149 -0.01 -11.57 2.69
N LYS A 150 -0.73 -12.51 2.06
CA LYS A 150 -2.07 -12.29 1.50
C LYS A 150 -3.19 -12.85 2.38
N ASP A 151 -2.88 -13.76 3.29
CA ASP A 151 -3.82 -14.39 4.23
C ASP A 151 -4.05 -13.51 5.48
N VAL A 152 -4.35 -12.23 5.24
CA VAL A 152 -4.62 -11.23 6.28
C VAL A 152 -5.99 -10.59 6.06
N ALA A 153 -6.57 -10.03 7.12
CA ALA A 153 -7.83 -9.30 7.00
C ALA A 153 -7.68 -8.10 6.05
N PRO A 154 -8.64 -7.85 5.14
CA PRO A 154 -8.57 -6.73 4.19
C PRO A 154 -8.34 -5.36 4.86
N ASP A 155 -8.92 -5.15 6.04
CA ASP A 155 -8.76 -3.90 6.82
C ASP A 155 -7.30 -3.59 7.19
N VAL A 156 -6.42 -4.60 7.26
CA VAL A 156 -4.98 -4.35 7.50
C VAL A 156 -4.38 -3.54 6.36
N ARG A 157 -4.78 -3.84 5.12
CA ARG A 157 -4.33 -3.10 3.94
C ARG A 157 -4.95 -1.70 3.88
N ALA A 158 -6.23 -1.56 4.26
CA ALA A 158 -6.89 -0.26 4.34
C ALA A 158 -6.17 0.68 5.34
N LYS A 159 -5.81 0.16 6.52
CA LYS A 159 -4.99 0.90 7.51
C LYS A 159 -3.63 1.29 6.94
N GLY A 160 -2.99 0.37 6.22
CA GLY A 160 -1.74 0.64 5.51
C GLY A 160 -1.82 1.80 4.53
N PHE A 161 -2.87 1.82 3.71
CA PHE A 161 -3.15 2.94 2.82
C PHE A 161 -3.44 4.24 3.58
N LEU A 162 -4.18 4.18 4.70
CA LEU A 162 -4.46 5.37 5.52
C LEU A 162 -3.19 5.97 6.13
N LEU A 163 -2.24 5.14 6.58
CA LEU A 163 -0.92 5.60 7.05
C LEU A 163 -0.13 6.29 5.94
N ALA A 164 -0.14 5.73 4.72
CA ALA A 164 0.49 6.36 3.56
C ALA A 164 -0.20 7.70 3.21
N ALA A 165 -1.53 7.75 3.31
CA ALA A 165 -2.31 8.97 3.08
C ALA A 165 -1.94 10.08 4.07
N ASP A 166 -1.86 9.76 5.35
CA ASP A 166 -1.52 10.72 6.41
C ASP A 166 -0.09 11.26 6.24
N ARG A 167 0.88 10.38 5.92
CA ARG A 167 2.25 10.81 5.59
C ARG A 167 2.27 11.79 4.42
N GLN A 168 1.60 11.46 3.31
CA GLN A 168 1.54 12.36 2.15
C GLN A 168 0.86 13.69 2.48
N LYS A 169 -0.16 13.69 3.33
CA LYS A 169 -0.81 14.92 3.80
C LYS A 169 0.15 15.78 4.62
N MET A 170 0.94 15.19 5.52
CA MET A 170 1.96 15.90 6.30
C MET A 170 3.08 16.49 5.43
N GLU A 171 3.44 15.80 4.35
CA GLU A 171 4.39 16.29 3.33
C GLU A 171 3.80 17.39 2.42
N GLY A 172 2.50 17.68 2.54
CA GLY A 172 1.80 18.65 1.69
C GLY A 172 1.37 18.10 0.33
N ASN A 173 1.59 16.81 0.07
CA ASN A 173 1.22 16.12 -1.17
C ASN A 173 -0.25 15.69 -1.15
N ILE A 174 -1.16 16.68 -1.14
CA ILE A 174 -2.59 16.47 -0.95
C ILE A 174 -3.23 15.53 -1.99
N GLU A 175 -2.79 15.59 -3.25
CA GLU A 175 -3.30 14.69 -4.30
C GLU A 175 -2.93 13.22 -4.00
N ARG A 176 -1.70 12.96 -3.54
CA ARG A 176 -1.28 11.62 -3.14
C ARG A 176 -1.95 11.15 -1.86
N ALA A 177 -2.20 12.06 -0.93
CA ALA A 177 -2.98 11.77 0.28
C ALA A 177 -4.39 11.29 -0.07
N LEU A 178 -5.07 11.99 -0.99
CA LEU A 178 -6.38 11.56 -1.48
C LEU A 178 -6.29 10.22 -2.22
N HIS A 179 -5.28 10.03 -3.08
CA HIS A 179 -5.10 8.76 -3.78
C HIS A 179 -5.04 7.56 -2.82
N TYR A 180 -4.21 7.60 -1.78
CA TYR A 180 -4.13 6.50 -0.82
C TYR A 180 -5.39 6.40 0.05
N ALA A 181 -5.99 7.52 0.46
CA ALA A 181 -7.22 7.48 1.24
C ALA A 181 -8.40 6.88 0.44
N ASP A 182 -8.48 7.16 -0.86
CA ASP A 182 -9.47 6.54 -1.75
C ASP A 182 -9.24 5.02 -1.87
N ARG A 183 -7.97 4.56 -1.94
CA ARG A 183 -7.64 3.12 -1.90
C ARG A 183 -8.05 2.45 -0.59
N ALA A 184 -7.89 3.15 0.54
CA ALA A 184 -8.38 2.66 1.83
C ALA A 184 -9.91 2.58 1.85
N PHE A 185 -10.58 3.60 1.30
CA PHE A 185 -12.04 3.67 1.21
C PHE A 185 -12.64 2.60 0.29
N GLU A 186 -11.97 2.25 -0.82
CA GLU A 186 -12.37 1.15 -1.70
C GLU A 186 -12.45 -0.20 -0.96
N ILE A 187 -11.59 -0.42 0.03
CA ILE A 187 -11.55 -1.65 0.83
C ILE A 187 -12.66 -1.64 1.89
N ASN A 188 -12.78 -0.55 2.63
CA ASN A 188 -13.78 -0.41 3.68
C ASN A 188 -14.40 1.00 3.67
N PRO A 189 -15.50 1.20 2.90
CA PRO A 189 -16.19 2.49 2.82
C PRO A 189 -16.82 2.97 4.14
N ALA A 190 -16.98 2.07 5.12
CA ALA A 190 -17.59 2.37 6.42
C ALA A 190 -16.57 2.62 7.52
N ASP A 191 -15.26 2.54 7.22
CA ASP A 191 -14.22 2.77 8.22
C ASP A 191 -14.26 4.22 8.72
N ARG A 192 -14.41 4.39 10.04
CA ARG A 192 -14.55 5.70 10.69
C ARG A 192 -13.31 6.56 10.50
N GLU A 193 -12.12 5.97 10.54
CA GLU A 193 -10.85 6.69 10.42
C GLU A 193 -10.65 7.16 8.99
N VAL A 194 -10.90 6.30 8.00
CA VAL A 194 -10.84 6.65 6.57
C VAL A 194 -11.86 7.74 6.23
N CYS A 195 -13.11 7.61 6.69
CA CYS A 195 -14.13 8.63 6.46
C CYS A 195 -13.78 9.97 7.12
N SER A 196 -13.22 9.95 8.33
CA SER A 196 -12.75 11.17 9.01
C SER A 196 -11.65 11.84 8.20
N PHE A 197 -10.66 11.06 7.77
CA PHE A 197 -9.52 11.55 7.00
C PHE A 197 -9.95 12.20 5.69
N LEU A 198 -10.77 11.51 4.88
CA LEU A 198 -11.29 12.03 3.62
C LEU A 198 -12.12 13.30 3.85
N ALA A 199 -13.00 13.31 4.84
CA ALA A 199 -13.79 14.49 5.18
C ALA A 199 -12.89 15.69 5.53
N ASP A 200 -11.90 15.49 6.40
CA ASP A 200 -10.95 16.53 6.80
C ASP A 200 -10.18 17.10 5.60
N VAL A 201 -9.69 16.24 4.72
CA VAL A 201 -8.97 16.65 3.50
C VAL A 201 -9.89 17.42 2.55
N TYR A 202 -11.11 16.94 2.32
CA TYR A 202 -12.08 17.62 1.46
C TYR A 202 -12.53 18.97 2.03
N ILE A 203 -12.76 19.07 3.34
CA ILE A 203 -13.06 20.34 4.02
C ILE A 203 -11.90 21.32 3.85
N GLY A 204 -10.66 20.88 4.07
CA GLY A 204 -9.46 21.71 3.88
C GLY A 204 -9.33 22.24 2.45
N GLN A 205 -9.72 21.44 1.46
CA GLN A 205 -9.76 21.83 0.05
C GLN A 205 -11.05 22.57 -0.36
N LYS A 206 -11.96 22.86 0.57
CA LYS A 206 -13.28 23.48 0.31
C LYS A 206 -14.16 22.66 -0.65
N GLN A 207 -13.89 21.37 -0.81
CA GLN A 207 -14.70 20.43 -1.59
C GLN A 207 -15.86 19.91 -0.73
N PHE A 208 -16.74 20.82 -0.28
CA PHE A 208 -17.78 20.53 0.69
C PHE A 208 -18.77 19.46 0.22
N ASP A 209 -19.10 19.40 -1.07
CA ASP A 209 -20.01 18.40 -1.61
C ASP A 209 -19.46 16.97 -1.45
N LYS A 210 -18.14 16.78 -1.64
CA LYS A 210 -17.49 15.48 -1.44
C LYS A 210 -17.43 15.11 0.05
N ALA A 211 -17.08 16.07 0.91
CA ALA A 211 -17.08 15.86 2.36
C ALA A 211 -18.47 15.45 2.86
N VAL A 212 -19.53 16.12 2.38
CA VAL A 212 -20.92 15.78 2.68
C VAL A 212 -21.25 14.35 2.25
N ALA A 213 -20.86 13.95 1.04
CA ALA A 213 -21.11 12.60 0.52
C ALA A 213 -20.44 11.51 1.37
N VAL A 214 -19.16 11.69 1.72
CA VAL A 214 -18.40 10.75 2.57
C VAL A 214 -19.04 10.63 3.95
N LEU A 215 -19.32 11.75 4.61
CA LEU A 215 -19.89 11.76 5.96
C LEU A 215 -21.33 11.20 5.99
N ALA A 216 -22.14 11.49 4.97
CA ALA A 216 -23.48 10.93 4.86
C ALA A 216 -23.45 9.40 4.63
N ASN A 217 -22.49 8.90 3.84
CA ASN A 217 -22.29 7.47 3.69
C ASN A 217 -21.87 6.82 5.01
N ALA A 218 -20.90 7.42 5.71
CA ALA A 218 -20.42 6.94 7.01
C ALA A 218 -21.55 6.84 8.04
N ILE A 219 -22.42 7.85 8.13
CA ILE A 219 -23.62 7.85 8.99
C ILE A 219 -24.62 6.74 8.60
N SER A 220 -24.76 6.47 7.30
CA SER A 220 -25.70 5.46 6.80
C SER A 220 -25.22 4.04 7.13
N SER A 221 -23.90 3.83 7.13
CA SER A 221 -23.26 2.56 7.48
C SER A 221 -23.15 2.37 8.99
N ASP A 222 -22.88 3.45 9.73
CA ASP A 222 -22.73 3.47 11.18
C ASP A 222 -23.46 4.66 11.80
N SER A 223 -24.66 4.38 12.31
CA SER A 223 -25.52 5.41 12.90
C SER A 223 -24.96 6.01 14.19
N GLU A 224 -23.95 5.39 14.80
CA GLU A 224 -23.29 5.82 16.06
C GLU A 224 -21.97 6.53 15.81
N PHE A 225 -21.63 6.84 14.55
CA PHE A 225 -20.45 7.62 14.23
C PHE A 225 -20.69 9.13 14.48
N HIS A 226 -20.65 9.52 15.76
CA HIS A 226 -21.04 10.86 16.22
C HIS A 226 -20.26 12.01 15.55
N PHE A 227 -18.97 11.82 15.32
CA PHE A 227 -18.12 12.82 14.63
C PHE A 227 -18.70 13.19 13.27
N ALA A 228 -19.20 12.23 12.50
CA ALA A 228 -19.71 12.51 11.17
C ALA A 228 -20.95 13.43 11.18
N TYR A 229 -21.82 13.30 12.17
CA TYR A 229 -22.96 14.20 12.32
C TYR A 229 -22.53 15.64 12.59
N ILE A 230 -21.56 15.85 13.50
CA ILE A 230 -21.05 17.19 13.83
C ILE A 230 -20.31 17.80 12.64
N ALA A 231 -19.41 17.05 12.01
CA ALA A 231 -18.69 17.51 10.84
C ALA A 231 -19.65 17.91 9.70
N LEU A 232 -20.65 17.06 9.42
CA LEU A 232 -21.66 17.32 8.40
C LEU A 232 -22.52 18.55 8.75
N ALA A 233 -22.97 18.67 10.00
CA ALA A 233 -23.75 19.82 10.45
C ALA A 233 -22.99 21.15 10.31
N LYS A 234 -21.69 21.17 10.67
CA LYS A 234 -20.81 22.35 10.50
C LYS A 234 -20.68 22.74 9.03
N ILE A 235 -20.48 21.76 8.13
CA ILE A 235 -20.42 22.01 6.68
C ILE A 235 -21.75 22.57 6.17
N LEU A 236 -22.88 21.97 6.55
CA LEU A 236 -24.21 22.41 6.11
C LEU A 236 -24.53 23.84 6.56
N VAL A 237 -24.13 24.23 7.77
CA VAL A 237 -24.25 25.62 8.24
C VAL A 237 -23.41 26.56 7.37
N ALA A 238 -22.17 26.19 7.05
CA ALA A 238 -21.30 26.98 6.18
C ALA A 238 -21.87 27.14 4.75
N LEU A 239 -22.61 26.15 4.25
CA LEU A 239 -23.32 26.18 2.98
C LEU A 239 -24.69 26.90 3.04
N GLY A 240 -25.10 27.41 4.21
CA GLY A 240 -26.42 28.04 4.40
C GLY A 240 -27.59 27.07 4.50
N ARG A 241 -27.34 25.75 4.49
CA ARG A 241 -28.33 24.67 4.55
C ARG A 241 -28.70 24.35 6.00
N ARG A 242 -29.18 25.35 6.73
CA ARG A 242 -29.42 25.28 8.19
C ARG A 242 -30.47 24.25 8.59
N ASP A 243 -31.54 24.10 7.81
CA ASP A 243 -32.61 23.14 8.12
C ASP A 243 -32.13 21.68 8.04
N GLU A 244 -31.27 21.38 7.07
CA GLU A 244 -30.63 20.07 6.96
C GLU A 244 -29.66 19.84 8.11
N SER A 245 -28.86 20.86 8.46
CA SER A 245 -27.96 20.80 9.62
C SER A 245 -28.72 20.45 10.90
N ARG A 246 -29.83 21.14 11.18
CA ARG A 246 -30.71 20.84 12.33
C ARG A 246 -31.22 19.40 12.32
N THR A 247 -31.57 18.88 11.15
CA THR A 247 -32.02 17.49 11.00
C THR A 247 -30.94 16.51 11.44
N TYR A 248 -29.69 16.70 11.02
CA TYR A 248 -28.57 15.84 11.43
C TYR A 248 -28.22 15.99 12.90
N LEU A 249 -28.26 17.21 13.46
CA LEU A 249 -28.01 17.45 14.88
C LEU A 249 -29.07 16.78 15.77
N HIS A 250 -30.35 16.83 15.39
CA HIS A 250 -31.39 16.10 16.10
C HIS A 250 -31.25 14.58 16.00
N ARG A 251 -30.73 14.05 14.88
CA ARG A 251 -30.38 12.63 14.76
C ARG A 251 -29.24 12.26 15.70
N LEU A 252 -28.18 13.07 15.77
CA LEU A 252 -27.08 12.87 16.71
C LEU A 252 -27.58 12.80 18.16
N MET A 253 -28.51 13.67 18.56
CA MET A 253 -29.07 13.66 19.93
C MET A 253 -29.89 12.41 20.28
N ARG A 254 -30.19 11.56 19.30
CA ARG A 254 -30.85 10.25 19.50
C ARG A 254 -29.88 9.08 19.51
N CYS A 255 -28.61 9.31 19.16
CA CYS A 255 -27.57 8.30 19.23
C CYS A 255 -27.25 7.97 20.70
N ASN A 256 -26.69 6.78 20.93
CA ASN A 256 -26.25 6.37 22.26
C ASN A 256 -24.89 6.97 22.57
N ASP A 257 -24.60 7.18 23.86
CA ASP A 257 -23.26 7.54 24.36
C ASP A 257 -22.59 8.74 23.66
N VAL A 258 -23.38 9.72 23.23
CA VAL A 258 -22.84 10.94 22.61
C VAL A 258 -21.94 11.68 23.60
N PRO A 259 -20.66 11.91 23.27
CA PRO A 259 -19.74 12.66 24.14
C PRO A 259 -20.27 14.05 24.46
N ASP A 260 -20.09 14.50 25.70
CA ASP A 260 -20.59 15.81 26.16
C ASP A 260 -20.02 16.97 25.33
N SER A 261 -18.79 16.86 24.83
CA SER A 261 -18.19 17.84 23.91
C SER A 261 -18.95 17.96 22.60
N LEU A 262 -19.36 16.84 22.00
CA LEU A 262 -20.15 16.83 20.77
C LEU A 262 -21.60 17.27 21.02
N ARG A 263 -22.15 17.00 22.21
CA ARG A 263 -23.46 17.53 22.62
C ARG A 263 -23.44 19.05 22.73
N ALA A 264 -22.44 19.62 23.39
CA ALA A 264 -22.26 21.06 23.48
C ALA A 264 -22.10 21.71 22.09
N ASP A 265 -21.30 21.11 21.21
CA ASP A 265 -21.15 21.56 19.82
C ASP A 265 -22.50 21.55 19.08
N ALA A 266 -23.31 20.51 19.26
CA ALA A 266 -24.63 20.41 18.64
C ALA A 266 -25.59 21.49 19.14
N GLU A 267 -25.65 21.71 20.46
CA GLU A 267 -26.50 22.74 21.07
C GLU A 267 -26.13 24.15 20.58
N ASN A 268 -24.83 24.44 20.50
CA ASN A 268 -24.32 25.71 19.96
C ASN A 268 -24.69 25.93 18.49
N LEU A 269 -24.75 24.87 17.68
CA LEU A 269 -25.15 24.96 16.27
C LEU A 269 -26.67 25.03 16.08
N LEU A 270 -27.46 24.59 17.06
CA LEU A 270 -28.92 24.65 17.04
C LEU A 270 -29.47 26.03 17.44
N GLY A 271 -28.79 26.69 18.39
CA GLY A 271 -29.09 28.05 18.87
C GLY A 271 -28.84 29.13 17.84
#